data_AF-A0AAV5G163-F1
#
_entry.id   AF-A0AAV5G163-F1
#
_cell.length_a   1.000
_cell.length_b   1.000
_cell.length_c   1.000
_cell.angle_alpha   90.00
_cell.angle_beta   90.00
_cell.angle_gamma   90.00
#
_symmetry.space_group_name_H-M   'P 1'
#
loop_
_entity.id
_entity.type
_entity.pdbx_description
1 polymer ?
#
loop_
_entity_poly.entity_id
_entity_poly.type
_entity_poly.pdbx_seq_one_letter_code
_entity_poly.pdbx_strand_id
1 'polypeptide(L)'
;MAAALPASLSGGEAGAEEDKEKERLEAEAQLLSEAALRGKKRRIEKMLKAGVAYRLHDGGKKLRAAIEAICRELARRKILGEAPHPQPHGGGPEALMQTSVVKIGLFGSASGDNCDITVAPLRLETITIHSGDVVDALAFTYRDRDKLVHTAGPWGGSGGGEHTIQLGPSEFVTEVHGMHGPYTHGPHGRPNCITNLTFITNLRSYGPFGVGDLATENRFSVPTKNNSSIVGFFAHADKYYLNGVGVYVKPF
;
A
#
# COMPACT_ATOMS: atom_id res chain seq x y z
N MET A 1 59.10 -7.74 23.67
CA MET A 1 58.36 -7.00 22.64
C MET A 1 56.89 -7.15 22.91
N ALA A 2 56.25 -6.09 23.41
CA ALA A 2 54.81 -6.02 23.61
C ALA A 2 54.32 -4.82 22.79
N ALA A 3 53.45 -5.07 21.82
CA ALA A 3 52.74 -4.03 21.09
C ALA A 3 51.24 -4.29 21.29
N ALA A 4 50.65 -3.53 22.21
CA ALA A 4 49.21 -3.40 22.36
C ALA A 4 48.66 -2.56 21.21
N LEU A 5 47.56 -3.03 20.60
CA LEU A 5 46.73 -2.24 19.69
C LEU A 5 45.53 -1.68 20.47
N PRO A 6 45.06 -0.45 20.15
CA PRO A 6 44.03 0.22 20.93
C PRO A 6 42.63 -0.26 20.52
N ALA A 7 41.76 -0.33 21.53
CA ALA A 7 40.32 -0.37 21.36
C ALA A 7 39.81 0.99 20.84
N SER A 8 38.97 0.96 19.81
CA SER A 8 38.13 2.11 19.44
C SER A 8 36.66 1.69 19.48
N LEU A 9 36.00 2.09 20.57
CA LEU A 9 34.56 2.26 20.69
C LEU A 9 34.10 3.42 19.78
N SER A 10 33.00 3.24 19.05
CA SER A 10 31.91 4.23 18.90
C SER A 10 30.93 3.78 17.82
N GLY A 11 29.84 3.14 18.24
CA GLY A 11 28.72 2.81 17.34
C GLY A 11 27.37 2.72 18.05
N GLY A 12 27.29 3.09 19.32
CA GLY A 12 26.10 2.86 20.16
C GLY A 12 25.23 4.09 20.44
N GLU A 13 25.70 5.31 20.20
CA GLU A 13 24.97 6.51 20.65
C GLU A 13 23.94 7.04 19.64
N ALA A 14 24.12 6.82 18.33
CA ALA A 14 23.22 7.38 17.32
C ALA A 14 21.80 6.79 17.33
N GLY A 15 21.66 5.50 17.64
CA GLY A 15 20.35 4.83 17.73
C GLY A 15 19.55 5.22 18.98
N ALA A 16 20.24 5.45 20.11
CA ALA A 16 19.61 5.84 21.37
C ALA A 16 19.05 7.28 21.33
N GLU A 17 19.68 8.17 20.57
CA GLU A 17 19.22 9.54 20.36
C GLU A 17 17.98 9.58 19.43
N GLU A 18 17.97 8.78 18.35
CA GLU A 18 16.83 8.66 17.43
C GLU A 18 15.59 8.06 18.10
N ASP A 19 15.74 7.07 18.98
CA ASP A 19 14.62 6.47 19.72
C ASP A 19 14.01 7.46 20.74
N LYS A 20 14.83 8.24 21.44
CA LYS A 20 14.36 9.30 22.35
C LYS A 20 13.60 10.39 21.58
N GLU A 21 14.05 10.74 20.38
CA GLU A 21 13.37 11.74 19.56
C GLU A 21 12.01 11.25 19.06
N LYS A 22 11.91 9.98 18.65
CA LYS A 22 10.64 9.35 18.29
C LYS A 22 9.67 9.32 19.47
N GLU A 23 10.14 8.96 20.66
CA GLU A 23 9.34 8.93 21.88
C GLU A 23 8.80 10.33 22.25
N ARG A 24 9.63 11.38 22.10
CA ARG A 24 9.20 12.77 22.31
C ARG A 24 8.11 13.21 21.33
N LEU A 25 8.25 12.86 20.04
CA LEU A 25 7.25 13.19 19.01
C LEU A 25 5.92 12.45 19.26
N GLU A 26 5.98 11.21 19.74
CA GLU A 26 4.79 10.44 20.13
C GLU A 26 4.11 11.03 21.37
N ALA A 27 4.88 11.41 22.41
CA ALA A 27 4.36 12.08 23.59
C ALA A 27 3.72 13.45 23.23
N GLU A 28 4.33 14.22 22.33
CA GLU A 28 3.76 15.49 21.86
C GLU A 28 2.44 15.25 21.10
N ALA A 29 2.36 14.21 20.28
CA ALA A 29 1.14 13.88 19.55
C ALA A 29 -0.03 13.53 20.49
N GLN A 30 0.24 12.84 21.60
CA GLN A 30 -0.76 12.48 22.60
C GLN A 30 -1.39 13.69 23.31
N LEU A 31 -0.65 14.80 23.45
CA LEU A 31 -1.14 16.02 24.13
C LEU A 31 -2.02 16.93 23.25
N LEU A 32 -2.11 16.67 21.95
CA LEU A 32 -2.83 17.53 21.01
C LEU A 32 -4.29 17.10 20.81
N SER A 33 -5.17 18.02 20.43
CA SER A 33 -6.54 17.68 20.04
C SER A 33 -6.59 17.01 18.66
N GLU A 34 -7.65 16.25 18.36
CA GLU A 34 -7.76 15.55 17.07
C GLU A 34 -7.75 16.53 15.86
N ALA A 35 -8.39 17.69 16.01
CA ALA A 35 -8.36 18.76 15.02
C ALA A 35 -6.94 19.32 14.83
N ALA A 36 -6.18 19.50 15.91
CA ALA A 36 -4.79 19.96 15.86
C ALA A 36 -3.87 18.91 15.20
N LEU A 37 -4.06 17.62 15.49
CA LEU A 37 -3.35 16.51 14.85
C LEU A 37 -3.62 16.48 13.34
N ARG A 38 -4.89 16.60 12.91
CA ARG A 38 -5.28 16.67 11.50
C ARG A 38 -4.69 17.91 10.80
N GLY A 39 -4.63 19.05 11.50
CA GLY A 39 -3.99 20.27 11.01
C GLY A 39 -2.48 20.12 10.83
N LYS A 40 -1.78 19.57 11.83
CA LYS A 40 -0.33 19.31 11.76
C LYS A 40 0.00 18.30 10.64
N LYS A 41 -0.78 17.22 10.50
CA LYS A 41 -0.63 16.25 9.40
C LYS A 41 -0.63 16.93 8.03
N ARG A 42 -1.66 17.73 7.73
CA ARG A 42 -1.76 18.45 6.44
C ARG A 42 -0.57 19.39 6.20
N ARG A 43 -0.09 20.07 7.25
CA ARG A 43 1.04 20.99 7.15
C ARG A 43 2.35 20.25 6.85
N ILE A 44 2.58 19.12 7.51
CA ILE A 44 3.77 18.27 7.29
C ILE A 44 3.71 17.60 5.91
N GLU A 45 2.55 17.08 5.49
CA GLU A 45 2.36 16.53 4.14
C GLU A 45 2.64 17.56 3.04
N LYS A 46 2.21 18.81 3.25
CA LYS A 46 2.50 19.91 2.32
C LYS A 46 4.00 20.22 2.26
N MET A 47 4.71 20.18 3.40
CA MET A 47 6.16 20.38 3.44
C MET A 47 6.92 19.24 2.75
N LEU A 48 6.47 18.00 2.92
CA LEU A 48 7.04 16.83 2.25
C LEU A 48 6.84 16.90 0.73
N LYS A 49 5.62 17.22 0.28
CA LYS A 49 5.30 17.39 -1.16
C LYS A 49 6.05 18.57 -1.81
N ALA A 50 6.27 19.65 -1.06
CA ALA A 50 7.09 20.77 -1.51
C ALA A 50 8.61 20.48 -1.48
N GLY A 51 9.00 19.25 -1.14
CA GLY A 51 10.39 18.83 -1.06
C GLY A 51 11.18 19.52 0.06
N VAL A 52 10.53 20.13 1.06
CA VAL A 52 11.25 20.80 2.15
C VAL A 52 12.17 19.81 2.90
N ALA A 53 11.80 18.53 2.93
CA ALA A 53 12.58 17.45 3.54
C ALA A 53 14.02 17.31 3.01
N TYR A 54 14.29 17.57 1.71
CA TYR A 54 15.66 17.44 1.18
C TYR A 54 16.58 18.60 1.59
N ARG A 55 16.02 19.69 2.16
CA ARG A 55 16.77 20.87 2.62
C ARG A 55 17.03 20.86 4.13
N LEU A 56 16.53 19.85 4.84
CA LEU A 56 16.76 19.70 6.27
C LEU A 56 17.99 18.83 6.52
N HIS A 57 18.75 19.18 7.57
CA HIS A 57 19.99 18.50 7.95
C HIS A 57 19.80 17.00 8.25
N ASP A 58 18.58 16.59 8.63
CA ASP A 58 18.19 15.21 8.91
C ASP A 58 17.57 14.49 7.68
N GLY A 59 17.60 15.11 6.50
CA GLY A 59 16.96 14.60 5.29
C GLY A 59 15.43 14.43 5.42
N GLY A 60 14.79 15.13 6.37
CA GLY A 60 13.37 15.02 6.66
C GLY A 60 12.97 13.79 7.47
N LYS A 61 13.92 13.10 8.12
CA LYS A 61 13.64 11.97 9.02
C LYS A 61 12.68 12.38 10.15
N LYS A 62 12.86 13.55 10.77
CA LYS A 62 11.97 14.06 11.84
C LYS A 62 10.56 14.35 11.33
N LEU A 63 10.43 14.90 10.11
CA LEU A 63 9.12 15.12 9.48
C LEU A 63 8.38 13.79 9.24
N ARG A 64 9.11 12.76 8.80
CA ARG A 64 8.56 11.40 8.58
C ARG A 64 8.20 10.71 9.89
N ALA A 65 9.05 10.81 10.92
CA ALA A 65 8.73 10.28 12.25
C ALA A 65 7.52 10.98 12.88
N ALA A 66 7.41 12.30 12.71
CA ALA A 66 6.29 13.09 13.22
C ALA A 66 4.96 12.73 12.52
N ILE A 67 4.94 12.54 11.20
CA ILE A 67 3.71 12.15 10.50
C ILE A 67 3.25 10.75 10.89
N GLU A 68 4.19 9.82 11.09
CA GLU A 68 3.88 8.49 11.60
C GLU A 68 3.27 8.53 13.00
N ALA A 69 3.88 9.28 13.93
CA ALA A 69 3.37 9.44 15.29
C ALA A 69 1.95 10.03 15.30
N ILE A 70 1.69 11.05 14.47
CA ILE A 70 0.36 11.65 14.32
C ILE A 70 -0.66 10.64 13.76
N CYS A 71 -0.28 9.85 12.76
CA CYS A 71 -1.16 8.82 12.19
C CYS A 71 -1.47 7.70 13.20
N ARG A 72 -0.48 7.27 14.00
CA ARG A 72 -0.67 6.29 15.07
C ARG A 72 -1.65 6.79 16.13
N GLU A 73 -1.51 8.03 16.59
CA GLU A 73 -2.39 8.60 17.60
C GLU A 73 -3.83 8.82 17.09
N LEU A 74 -3.99 9.26 15.83
CA LEU A 74 -5.32 9.36 15.21
C LEU A 74 -6.00 7.99 15.07
N ALA A 75 -5.25 6.94 14.76
CA ALA A 75 -5.77 5.57 14.71
C ALA A 75 -6.18 5.07 16.12
N ARG A 76 -5.36 5.32 17.13
CA ARG A 76 -5.65 4.97 18.53
C ARG A 76 -6.95 5.61 19.03
N ARG A 77 -7.15 6.91 18.76
CA ARG A 77 -8.35 7.64 19.19
C ARG A 77 -9.62 7.19 18.46
N LYS A 78 -9.48 6.76 17.21
CA LYS A 78 -10.59 6.17 16.45
C LYS A 78 -11.07 4.87 17.08
N ILE A 79 -10.16 4.06 17.63
CA ILE A 79 -10.49 2.81 18.33
C ILE A 79 -11.09 3.08 19.71
N LEU A 80 -10.60 4.10 20.44
CA LEU A 80 -11.11 4.43 21.79
C LEU A 80 -12.43 5.21 21.79
N GLY A 81 -12.74 5.95 20.72
CA GLY A 81 -14.01 6.65 20.53
C GLY A 81 -15.19 5.72 20.22
N GLU A 82 -14.94 4.43 20.05
CA GLU A 82 -15.91 3.39 19.72
C GLU A 82 -16.04 2.39 20.89
N ALA A 83 -16.43 2.89 22.08
CA ALA A 83 -16.82 2.01 23.20
C ALA A 83 -18.29 1.59 23.03
N PRO A 84 -18.64 0.29 23.09
CA PRO A 84 -20.00 -0.18 22.91
C PRO A 84 -20.82 0.12 24.18
N HIS A 85 -21.85 0.95 24.03
CA HIS A 85 -22.90 1.12 25.04
C HIS A 85 -23.85 -0.09 24.95
N PRO A 86 -24.05 -0.88 26.03
CA PRO A 86 -25.11 -1.88 26.05
C PRO A 86 -26.42 -1.21 26.50
N GLN A 87 -27.56 -1.70 25.98
CA GLN A 87 -28.95 -1.66 26.51
C GLN A 87 -29.97 -1.54 25.34
N PRO A 88 -31.22 -2.04 25.47
CA PRO A 88 -31.56 -3.36 24.93
C PRO A 88 -32.84 -3.39 24.07
N HIS A 89 -33.08 -4.57 23.49
CA HIS A 89 -34.36 -5.10 22.99
C HIS A 89 -35.13 -4.34 21.88
N GLY A 90 -35.21 -5.02 20.72
CA GLY A 90 -36.47 -5.18 20.01
C GLY A 90 -36.52 -4.64 18.58
N GLY A 91 -36.42 -5.52 17.59
CA GLY A 91 -37.05 -5.34 16.28
C GLY A 91 -36.16 -5.53 15.04
N GLY A 92 -36.32 -6.67 14.37
CA GLY A 92 -36.20 -6.79 12.90
C GLY A 92 -34.82 -7.23 12.33
N PRO A 93 -34.78 -8.19 11.38
CA PRO A 93 -33.55 -8.65 10.76
C PRO A 93 -33.18 -7.75 9.56
N GLU A 94 -32.67 -6.56 9.85
CA GLU A 94 -31.74 -5.92 8.92
C GLU A 94 -30.41 -5.81 9.65
N ALA A 95 -29.71 -6.94 9.69
CA ALA A 95 -28.32 -6.97 10.06
C ALA A 95 -27.57 -6.03 9.11
N LEU A 96 -27.19 -4.87 9.63
CA LEU A 96 -26.27 -3.92 9.05
C LEU A 96 -25.06 -4.71 8.51
N MET A 97 -25.04 -4.97 7.20
CA MET A 97 -23.85 -5.48 6.52
C MET A 97 -22.80 -4.39 6.57
N GLN A 98 -22.03 -4.40 7.64
CA GLN A 98 -20.80 -3.64 7.74
C GLN A 98 -19.82 -4.32 6.77
N THR A 99 -19.84 -3.91 5.50
CA THR A 99 -19.06 -4.53 4.42
C THR A 99 -17.58 -4.27 4.66
N SER A 100 -16.94 -5.08 5.51
CA SER A 100 -15.50 -5.07 5.71
C SER A 100 -14.81 -5.67 4.48
N VAL A 101 -13.89 -4.92 3.90
CA VAL A 101 -13.06 -5.39 2.79
C VAL A 101 -11.95 -6.30 3.37
N VAL A 102 -11.67 -7.42 2.71
CA VAL A 102 -10.64 -8.39 3.09
C VAL A 102 -9.37 -8.15 2.27
N LYS A 103 -8.20 -8.18 2.89
CA LYS A 103 -6.91 -8.17 2.19
C LYS A 103 -6.43 -9.59 1.92
N ILE A 104 -6.01 -9.86 0.69
CA ILE A 104 -5.40 -11.14 0.29
C ILE A 104 -4.06 -10.85 -0.39
N GLY A 105 -3.01 -11.55 0.04
CA GLY A 105 -1.62 -11.32 -0.39
C GLY A 105 -0.69 -11.17 0.82
N LEU A 106 0.56 -10.78 0.65
CA LEU A 106 1.24 -10.30 -0.56
C LEU A 106 1.76 -11.46 -1.44
N PHE A 107 1.65 -11.33 -2.77
CA PHE A 107 2.34 -12.19 -3.74
C PHE A 107 3.55 -11.46 -4.31
N GLY A 108 4.65 -12.15 -4.58
CA GLY A 108 5.92 -11.51 -4.97
C GLY A 108 6.81 -11.20 -3.79
N SER A 109 7.38 -9.99 -3.78
CA SER A 109 8.37 -9.54 -2.80
C SER A 109 7.89 -8.32 -2.02
N ALA A 110 8.18 -8.28 -0.71
CA ALA A 110 7.92 -7.14 0.16
C ALA A 110 9.03 -6.05 0.09
N SER A 111 9.89 -6.09 -0.92
CA SER A 111 10.96 -5.12 -1.14
C SER A 111 10.44 -3.83 -1.80
N GLY A 112 11.03 -2.70 -1.44
CA GLY A 112 10.60 -1.39 -1.92
C GLY A 112 9.58 -0.73 -1.00
N ASP A 113 8.93 0.32 -1.48
CA ASP A 113 7.96 1.10 -0.75
C ASP A 113 6.64 0.35 -0.60
N ASN A 114 6.11 0.32 0.62
CA ASN A 114 4.76 -0.18 0.88
C ASN A 114 3.73 0.82 0.35
N CYS A 115 2.99 0.38 -0.65
CA CYS A 115 2.04 1.19 -1.41
C CYS A 115 0.61 0.74 -1.07
N ASP A 116 -0.14 1.62 -0.41
CA ASP A 116 -1.49 1.28 0.04
C ASP A 116 -2.43 2.48 -0.04
N ILE A 117 -3.72 2.18 -0.18
CA ILE A 117 -4.79 3.17 -0.18
C ILE A 117 -5.23 3.50 1.24
N THR A 118 -5.67 4.74 1.45
CA THR A 118 -6.09 5.23 2.78
C THR A 118 -7.60 5.32 2.94
N VAL A 119 -8.35 5.21 1.85
CA VAL A 119 -9.81 5.24 1.81
C VAL A 119 -10.31 3.87 1.34
N ALA A 120 -11.26 3.31 2.08
CA ALA A 120 -11.79 1.97 1.80
C ALA A 120 -12.44 1.90 0.41
N PRO A 121 -12.02 0.95 -0.45
CA PRO A 121 -12.57 0.82 -1.79
C PRO A 121 -13.92 0.09 -1.76
N LEU A 122 -14.88 0.58 -2.53
CA LEU A 122 -16.19 -0.07 -2.70
C LEU A 122 -16.35 -0.67 -4.10
N ARG A 123 -15.80 -0.01 -5.12
CA ARG A 123 -15.92 -0.42 -6.52
C ARG A 123 -14.72 0.05 -7.33
N LEU A 124 -14.08 -0.87 -8.03
CA LEU A 124 -13.02 -0.56 -8.98
C LEU A 124 -13.61 0.03 -10.26
N GLU A 125 -13.00 1.07 -10.83
CA GLU A 125 -13.45 1.72 -12.06
C GLU A 125 -12.44 1.53 -13.21
N THR A 126 -11.14 1.71 -12.91
CA THR A 126 -10.08 1.50 -13.90
C THR A 126 -8.90 0.75 -13.30
N ILE A 127 -8.16 0.05 -14.15
CA ILE A 127 -6.86 -0.54 -13.83
C ILE A 127 -5.90 -0.13 -14.94
N THR A 128 -4.78 0.48 -14.59
CA THR A 128 -3.73 0.85 -15.53
C THR A 128 -2.47 0.08 -15.18
N ILE A 129 -1.95 -0.69 -16.14
CA ILE A 129 -0.75 -1.48 -16.00
C ILE A 129 0.30 -0.94 -16.96
N HIS A 130 1.52 -0.75 -16.47
CA HIS A 130 2.70 -0.58 -17.31
C HIS A 130 3.45 -1.89 -17.33
N SER A 131 3.72 -2.42 -18.54
CA SER A 131 4.43 -3.68 -18.66
C SER A 131 5.29 -3.78 -19.92
N GLY A 132 6.46 -4.38 -19.78
CA GLY A 132 7.30 -4.89 -20.87
C GLY A 132 7.55 -6.39 -20.67
N ASP A 133 8.79 -6.76 -20.38
CA ASP A 133 9.14 -8.15 -20.01
C ASP A 133 8.50 -8.55 -18.67
N VAL A 134 8.36 -7.58 -17.76
CA VAL A 134 7.75 -7.70 -16.43
C VAL A 134 6.73 -6.58 -16.20
N VAL A 135 6.09 -6.57 -15.03
CA VAL A 135 5.18 -5.48 -14.64
C VAL A 135 5.98 -4.33 -14.02
N ASP A 136 6.08 -3.23 -14.77
CA ASP A 136 6.75 -2.01 -14.36
C ASP A 136 5.95 -1.25 -13.30
N ALA A 137 4.64 -1.08 -13.50
CA ALA A 137 3.79 -0.35 -12.56
C ALA A 137 2.30 -0.73 -12.61
N LEU A 138 1.62 -0.41 -11.50
CA LEU A 138 0.18 -0.54 -11.33
C LEU A 138 -0.43 0.76 -10.82
N ALA A 139 -1.50 1.22 -11.46
CA ALA A 139 -2.37 2.27 -10.98
C ALA A 139 -3.83 1.83 -11.11
N PHE A 140 -4.74 2.45 -10.35
CA PHE A 140 -6.15 2.18 -10.49
C PHE A 140 -6.99 3.34 -9.95
N THR A 141 -8.26 3.37 -10.37
CA THR A 141 -9.26 4.26 -9.77
C THR A 141 -10.40 3.46 -9.19
N TYR A 142 -11.00 3.98 -8.12
CA TYR A 142 -12.08 3.30 -7.41
C TYR A 142 -13.03 4.30 -6.76
N ARG A 143 -14.27 3.88 -6.51
CA ARG A 143 -15.25 4.63 -5.71
C ARG A 143 -15.27 4.17 -4.27
N ASP A 144 -15.44 5.11 -3.37
CA ASP A 144 -15.73 4.86 -1.95
C ASP A 144 -17.25 4.78 -1.68
N ARG A 145 -17.60 4.73 -0.39
CA ARG A 145 -19.00 4.69 0.09
C ARG A 145 -19.79 5.95 -0.28
N ASP A 146 -19.11 7.09 -0.38
CA ASP A 146 -19.71 8.39 -0.72
C ASP A 146 -19.76 8.61 -2.25
N LYS A 147 -19.41 7.57 -3.03
CA LYS A 147 -19.33 7.58 -4.49
C LYS A 147 -18.26 8.51 -5.05
N LEU A 148 -17.32 8.96 -4.21
CA LEU A 148 -16.19 9.76 -4.64
C LEU A 148 -15.15 8.87 -5.32
N VAL A 149 -14.61 9.33 -6.44
CA VAL A 149 -13.55 8.63 -7.18
C VAL A 149 -12.20 8.98 -6.57
N HIS A 150 -11.42 7.95 -6.27
CA HIS A 150 -10.04 8.03 -5.80
C HIS A 150 -9.10 7.43 -6.83
N THR A 151 -7.87 7.94 -6.87
CA THR A 151 -6.79 7.43 -7.72
C THR A 151 -5.66 6.92 -6.85
N ALA A 152 -5.19 5.72 -7.15
CA ALA A 152 -4.03 5.08 -6.52
C ALA A 152 -2.96 4.78 -7.56
N GLY A 153 -1.69 4.94 -7.18
CA GLY A 153 -0.56 4.78 -8.08
C GLY A 153 -0.30 5.98 -9.00
N PRO A 154 0.56 5.81 -10.03
CA PRO A 154 1.25 4.56 -10.37
C PRO A 154 2.26 4.14 -9.29
N TRP A 155 2.23 2.87 -8.92
CA TRP A 155 3.19 2.23 -8.04
C TRP A 155 4.14 1.38 -8.88
N GLY A 156 5.41 1.76 -8.92
CA GLY A 156 6.42 1.14 -9.77
C GLY A 156 7.18 2.15 -10.63
N GLY A 157 7.79 1.65 -11.70
CA GLY A 157 8.57 2.46 -12.64
C GLY A 157 7.75 3.06 -13.79
N SER A 158 8.43 3.83 -14.62
CA SER A 158 7.86 4.46 -15.83
C SER A 158 8.18 3.67 -17.12
N GLY A 159 8.65 2.42 -16.99
CA GLY A 159 8.95 1.55 -18.12
C GLY A 159 7.69 0.94 -18.73
N GLY A 160 7.88 0.06 -19.72
CA GLY A 160 6.80 -0.70 -20.33
C GLY A 160 5.81 0.11 -21.18
N GLY A 161 4.91 -0.61 -21.86
CA GLY A 161 3.74 -0.04 -22.50
C GLY A 161 2.59 0.13 -21.50
N GLU A 162 1.88 1.25 -21.59
CA GLU A 162 0.70 1.52 -20.76
C GLU A 162 -0.54 0.84 -21.35
N HIS A 163 -1.27 0.10 -20.51
CA HIS A 163 -2.55 -0.50 -20.83
C HIS A 163 -3.58 -0.14 -19.76
N THR A 164 -4.64 0.56 -20.16
CA THR A 164 -5.73 0.95 -19.26
C THR A 164 -6.99 0.13 -19.55
N ILE A 165 -7.48 -0.57 -18.54
CA ILE A 165 -8.76 -1.28 -18.50
C ILE A 165 -9.80 -0.32 -17.89
N GLN A 166 -10.90 -0.09 -18.61
CA GLN A 166 -12.07 0.63 -18.09
C GLN A 166 -13.20 -0.36 -17.85
N LEU A 167 -13.62 -0.50 -16.59
CA LEU A 167 -14.68 -1.43 -16.22
C LEU A 167 -16.06 -0.82 -16.49
N GLY A 168 -16.92 -1.56 -17.20
CA GLY A 168 -18.31 -1.15 -17.41
C GLY A 168 -19.13 -1.03 -16.10
N PRO A 169 -20.32 -0.39 -16.14
CA PRO A 169 -21.19 -0.20 -14.97
C PRO A 169 -21.51 -1.49 -14.19
N SER A 170 -21.60 -2.61 -14.90
CA SER A 170 -21.89 -3.95 -14.34
C SER A 170 -20.71 -4.92 -14.45
N GLU A 171 -19.54 -4.41 -14.84
CA GLU A 171 -18.32 -5.21 -14.92
C GLU A 171 -17.54 -5.08 -13.61
N PHE A 172 -17.10 -6.21 -13.07
CA PHE A 172 -16.31 -6.29 -11.85
C PHE A 172 -15.31 -7.43 -11.95
N VAL A 173 -14.19 -7.27 -11.25
CA VAL A 173 -13.10 -8.25 -11.26
C VAL A 173 -13.44 -9.42 -10.34
N THR A 174 -13.40 -10.62 -10.91
CA THR A 174 -13.70 -11.89 -10.23
C THR A 174 -12.46 -12.71 -9.94
N GLU A 175 -11.36 -12.47 -10.64
CA GLU A 175 -10.09 -13.13 -10.34
C GLU A 175 -8.92 -12.25 -10.79
N VAL A 176 -7.85 -12.28 -10.00
CA VAL A 176 -6.54 -11.81 -10.42
C VAL A 176 -5.57 -12.97 -10.25
N HIS A 177 -4.85 -13.30 -11.31
CA HIS A 177 -3.75 -14.25 -11.26
C HIS A 177 -2.55 -13.70 -11.98
N GLY A 178 -1.39 -14.27 -11.68
CA GLY A 178 -0.15 -13.82 -12.26
C GLY A 178 1.01 -14.69 -11.84
N MET A 179 2.19 -14.20 -12.15
CA MET A 179 3.45 -14.83 -11.82
C MET A 179 4.37 -13.83 -11.14
N HIS A 180 5.28 -14.35 -10.32
CA HIS A 180 6.34 -13.56 -9.74
C HIS A 180 7.62 -14.39 -9.61
N GLY A 181 8.75 -13.73 -9.79
CA GLY A 181 10.04 -14.40 -9.74
C GLY A 181 11.18 -13.50 -10.21
N PRO A 182 12.36 -14.08 -10.45
CA PRO A 182 13.55 -13.33 -10.78
C PRO A 182 13.46 -12.72 -12.18
N TYR A 183 13.78 -11.43 -12.30
CA TYR A 183 14.02 -10.77 -13.58
C TYR A 183 15.50 -10.45 -13.70
N THR A 184 16.22 -11.14 -14.58
CA THR A 184 17.68 -11.01 -14.73
C THR A 184 18.10 -10.36 -16.06
N HIS A 185 17.14 -10.13 -16.96
CA HIS A 185 17.41 -9.78 -18.36
C HIS A 185 17.44 -8.27 -18.65
N GLY A 186 17.47 -7.42 -17.62
CA GLY A 186 17.49 -5.96 -17.76
C GLY A 186 18.50 -5.24 -16.86
N PRO A 187 18.78 -3.94 -17.10
CA PRO A 187 19.74 -3.14 -16.33
C PRO A 187 19.35 -2.95 -14.86
N HIS A 188 18.11 -3.31 -14.51
CA HIS A 188 17.54 -3.16 -13.19
C HIS A 188 17.04 -4.50 -12.65
N GLY A 189 17.71 -5.61 -12.98
CA GLY A 189 17.31 -6.93 -12.54
C GLY A 189 16.84 -7.02 -11.08
N ARG A 190 15.83 -7.83 -10.84
CA ARG A 190 15.20 -8.03 -9.53
C ARG A 190 15.27 -9.50 -9.14
N PRO A 191 15.65 -9.82 -7.89
CA PRO A 191 15.64 -11.19 -7.42
C PRO A 191 14.21 -11.75 -7.36
N ASN A 192 13.21 -10.89 -7.19
CA ASN A 192 11.79 -11.25 -7.24
C ASN A 192 10.95 -10.00 -7.50
N CYS A 193 10.18 -9.99 -8.58
CA CYS A 193 9.16 -8.99 -8.88
C CYS A 193 7.92 -9.64 -9.52
N ILE A 194 6.84 -8.88 -9.68
CA ILE A 194 5.67 -9.33 -10.44
C ILE A 194 6.05 -9.33 -11.92
N THR A 195 5.98 -10.51 -12.53
CA THR A 195 6.44 -10.74 -13.90
C THR A 195 5.29 -10.69 -14.88
N ASN A 196 4.11 -11.16 -14.47
CA ASN A 196 2.88 -10.87 -15.21
C ASN A 196 1.63 -10.80 -14.34
N LEU A 197 0.59 -10.18 -14.91
CA LEU A 197 -0.75 -10.09 -14.33
C LEU A 197 -1.82 -10.32 -15.39
N THR A 198 -2.86 -11.06 -15.01
CA THR A 198 -4.09 -11.24 -15.76
C THR A 198 -5.27 -10.92 -14.85
N PHE A 199 -6.20 -10.12 -15.37
CA PHE A 199 -7.43 -9.74 -14.67
C PHE A 199 -8.61 -10.40 -15.36
N ILE A 200 -9.40 -11.17 -14.61
CA ILE A 200 -10.64 -11.78 -15.10
C ILE A 200 -11.81 -11.04 -14.48
N THR A 201 -12.73 -10.60 -15.32
CA THR A 201 -14.01 -10.02 -14.92
C THR A 201 -15.14 -11.00 -15.14
N ASN A 202 -16.32 -10.65 -14.65
CA ASN A 202 -17.56 -11.36 -14.97
C ASN A 202 -17.93 -11.33 -16.48
N LEU A 203 -17.21 -10.55 -17.31
CA LEU A 203 -17.49 -10.42 -18.74
C LEU A 203 -16.37 -10.96 -19.63
N ARG A 204 -15.10 -10.73 -19.28
CA ARG A 204 -13.94 -11.07 -20.12
C ARG A 204 -12.64 -11.12 -19.32
N SER A 205 -11.55 -11.48 -20.00
CA SER A 205 -10.19 -11.46 -19.46
C SER A 205 -9.35 -10.36 -20.09
N TYR A 206 -8.44 -9.78 -19.31
CA TYR A 206 -7.46 -8.78 -19.74
C TYR A 206 -6.05 -9.23 -19.36
N GLY A 207 -5.13 -9.14 -20.32
CA GLY A 207 -3.74 -9.61 -20.17
C GLY A 207 -3.47 -10.94 -20.89
N PRO A 208 -2.37 -11.64 -20.55
CA PRO A 208 -1.40 -11.25 -19.53
C PRO A 208 -0.65 -9.95 -19.88
N PHE A 209 -0.38 -9.13 -18.88
CA PHE A 209 0.50 -7.97 -18.97
C PHE A 209 1.84 -8.33 -18.37
N GLY A 210 2.92 -8.16 -19.13
CA GLY A 210 4.22 -8.78 -18.87
C GLY A 210 4.34 -10.14 -19.56
N VAL A 211 5.57 -10.59 -19.76
CA VAL A 211 5.88 -11.85 -20.44
C VAL A 211 6.04 -12.97 -19.39
N GLY A 212 6.95 -12.75 -18.45
CA GLY A 212 7.39 -13.75 -17.49
C GLY A 212 8.15 -14.94 -18.09
N ASP A 213 8.81 -15.72 -17.24
CA ASP A 213 9.45 -16.99 -17.53
C ASP A 213 8.82 -18.11 -16.68
N LEU A 214 8.03 -18.96 -17.34
CA LEU A 214 7.31 -20.08 -16.72
C LEU A 214 8.21 -21.11 -16.04
N ALA A 215 9.51 -21.16 -16.35
CA ALA A 215 10.40 -22.18 -15.81
C ALA A 215 10.93 -21.86 -14.40
N THR A 216 10.96 -20.58 -14.01
CA THR A 216 11.60 -20.14 -12.76
C THR A 216 10.69 -19.33 -11.83
N GLU A 217 9.43 -19.13 -12.23
CA GLU A 217 8.49 -18.25 -11.54
C GLU A 217 7.42 -19.01 -10.74
N ASN A 218 6.90 -18.35 -9.71
CA ASN A 218 5.80 -18.85 -8.91
C ASN A 218 4.47 -18.25 -9.38
N ARG A 219 3.48 -19.11 -9.62
CA ARG A 219 2.12 -18.70 -9.98
C ARG A 219 1.31 -18.38 -8.74
N PHE A 220 0.51 -17.33 -8.80
CA PHE A 220 -0.54 -17.04 -7.83
C PHE A 220 -1.87 -16.80 -8.51
N SER A 221 -2.97 -17.05 -7.81
CA SER A 221 -4.33 -16.73 -8.24
C SER A 221 -5.20 -16.42 -7.03
N VAL A 222 -6.04 -15.41 -7.17
CA VAL A 222 -7.04 -15.00 -6.19
C VAL A 222 -8.42 -15.01 -6.84
N PRO A 223 -9.09 -16.18 -6.92
CA PRO A 223 -10.46 -16.25 -7.38
C PRO A 223 -11.41 -15.80 -6.27
N THR A 224 -12.35 -14.91 -6.59
CA THR A 224 -13.43 -14.52 -5.68
C THR A 224 -14.53 -15.57 -5.71
N LYS A 225 -14.86 -16.14 -4.54
CA LYS A 225 -16.02 -17.04 -4.38
C LYS A 225 -17.24 -16.27 -3.87
N ASN A 226 -18.43 -16.85 -4.05
CA ASN A 226 -19.67 -16.47 -3.35
C ASN A 226 -19.94 -14.96 -3.30
N ASN A 227 -20.47 -14.41 -4.39
CA ASN A 227 -20.91 -13.02 -4.43
C ASN A 227 -19.84 -12.06 -3.85
N SER A 228 -18.62 -12.06 -4.38
CA SER A 228 -17.61 -11.07 -4.00
C SER A 228 -16.86 -10.55 -5.22
N SER A 229 -16.16 -9.44 -5.06
CA SER A 229 -15.35 -8.84 -6.13
C SER A 229 -14.05 -8.24 -5.60
N ILE A 230 -13.04 -8.17 -6.47
CA ILE A 230 -11.82 -7.42 -6.21
C ILE A 230 -12.10 -5.94 -6.49
N VAL A 231 -11.87 -5.09 -5.49
CA VAL A 231 -12.25 -3.66 -5.49
C VAL A 231 -11.06 -2.72 -5.41
N GLY A 232 -9.85 -3.25 -5.23
CA GLY A 232 -8.62 -2.45 -5.18
C GLY A 232 -7.39 -3.30 -4.93
N PHE A 233 -6.24 -2.64 -4.84
CA PHE A 233 -4.94 -3.27 -4.67
C PHE A 233 -4.12 -2.59 -3.57
N PHE A 234 -3.17 -3.33 -3.02
CA PHE A 234 -2.01 -2.82 -2.29
C PHE A 234 -0.77 -3.49 -2.86
N ALA A 235 0.40 -2.90 -2.67
CA ALA A 235 1.61 -3.35 -3.34
C ALA A 235 2.88 -3.04 -2.56
N HIS A 236 3.95 -3.70 -2.96
CA HIS A 236 5.31 -3.23 -2.73
C HIS A 236 5.92 -2.92 -4.10
N ALA A 237 6.49 -1.72 -4.23
CA ALA A 237 7.05 -1.26 -5.49
C ALA A 237 8.30 -0.43 -5.26
N ASP A 238 9.17 -0.37 -6.26
CA ASP A 238 10.28 0.56 -6.26
C ASP A 238 10.27 1.44 -7.52
N LYS A 239 11.31 2.24 -7.71
CA LYS A 239 11.41 3.16 -8.86
C LYS A 239 11.40 2.51 -10.24
N TYR A 240 11.48 1.18 -10.34
CA TYR A 240 11.52 0.46 -11.61
C TYR A 240 10.37 -0.53 -11.77
N TYR A 241 10.03 -1.29 -10.72
CA TYR A 241 9.09 -2.41 -10.88
C TYR A 241 8.07 -2.53 -9.75
N LEU A 242 6.97 -3.20 -10.08
CA LEU A 242 6.04 -3.75 -9.11
C LEU A 242 6.66 -5.02 -8.51
N ASN A 243 7.10 -4.96 -7.27
CA ASN A 243 7.81 -6.06 -6.62
C ASN A 243 6.86 -7.10 -6.00
N GLY A 244 5.74 -6.63 -5.45
CA GLY A 244 4.70 -7.48 -4.89
C GLY A 244 3.32 -6.84 -4.99
N VAL A 245 2.28 -7.67 -5.04
CA VAL A 245 0.90 -7.23 -5.16
C VAL A 245 -0.03 -8.00 -4.24
N GLY A 246 -1.02 -7.31 -3.70
CA GLY A 246 -2.13 -7.87 -2.98
C GLY A 246 -3.43 -7.19 -3.39
N VAL A 247 -4.55 -7.82 -3.06
CA VAL A 247 -5.88 -7.39 -3.48
C VAL A 247 -6.79 -7.12 -2.29
N TYR A 248 -7.70 -6.19 -2.50
CA TYR A 248 -8.84 -5.92 -1.63
C TYR A 248 -10.08 -6.60 -2.19
N VAL A 249 -10.68 -7.51 -1.42
CA VAL A 249 -11.90 -8.25 -1.79
C VAL A 249 -13.07 -7.79 -0.96
N LYS A 250 -14.17 -7.45 -1.61
CA LYS A 250 -15.41 -7.03 -0.97
C LYS A 250 -16.51 -8.07 -1.25
N PRO A 251 -17.10 -8.69 -0.21
CA PRO A 251 -18.36 -9.42 -0.36
C PRO A 251 -19.50 -8.47 -0.80
N PHE A 252 -20.37 -8.93 -1.70
CA PHE A 252 -21.58 -8.23 -2.14
C PHE A 252 -22.67 -8.31 -1.08
#